data_AF-A0A7S7SQJ4-F1
#
_entry.id   AF-A0A7S7SQJ4-F1
#
_cell.length_a   1.000
_cell.length_b   1.000
_cell.length_c   1.000
_cell.angle_alpha   90.00
_cell.angle_beta   90.00
_cell.angle_gamma   90.00
#
_symmetry.space_group_name_H-M   'P 1'
#
loop_
_entity.id
_entity.type
_entity.pdbx_description
1 polymer ?
#
loop_
_entity_poly.entity_id
_entity_poly.type
_entity_poly.pdbx_seq_one_letter_code
_entity_poly.pdbx_strand_id
1 'polypeptide(L)'
;MNGTNKQEWYWERRVGLLPACLAMIFLLSACEKPTVDVNVHGVNYTKDTFSYVVSDPVKPDTGSGGELVDPFGAGGMTCCVTLPKKWRPGIKLRVRTTYWVEEGPERQIQVFNGEHVVDVPNYLDGKPGELWVLREADGQVSVISSDVQPDHPGWPGKVKGWPIPSLEYRLERWELFRKHQQMYVDTFSQLLDELEKSPDARAKEAWAQEIKYHKESLNSFSGPEDPRYREYLKKDYLKDLEYSRAELAKIMEMKP
;
A
#
# COMPACT_ATOMS: atom_id res chain seq x y z
N MET A 1 77.58 81.88 25.57
CA MET A 1 76.33 82.45 25.02
C MET A 1 75.15 81.72 25.62
N ASN A 2 74.14 82.50 25.99
CA ASN A 2 73.00 82.18 26.83
C ASN A 2 72.13 81.02 26.33
N GLY A 3 71.52 80.30 27.27
CA GLY A 3 70.45 79.33 26.99
C GLY A 3 69.09 79.98 26.72
N THR A 4 68.05 79.16 26.56
CA THR A 4 66.73 79.27 27.24
C THR A 4 65.71 78.24 26.72
N ASN A 5 64.98 77.66 27.69
CA ASN A 5 63.55 77.27 27.75
C ASN A 5 62.89 76.43 26.64
N LYS A 6 62.27 75.26 26.89
CA LYS A 6 61.23 74.78 27.87
C LYS A 6 59.80 74.78 27.27
N GLN A 7 59.07 73.72 27.67
CA GLN A 7 57.62 73.47 27.71
C GLN A 7 56.97 72.87 26.46
N GLU A 8 56.60 71.58 26.49
CA GLU A 8 55.37 70.96 27.08
C GLU A 8 54.12 71.29 26.26
N TRP A 9 53.28 70.30 25.93
CA TRP A 9 51.82 70.29 26.15
C TRP A 9 51.19 68.94 25.69
N TYR A 10 50.28 68.46 26.53
CA TYR A 10 49.47 67.24 26.54
C TYR A 10 48.54 67.04 25.33
N TRP A 11 48.26 65.78 24.94
CA TRP A 11 46.93 65.33 24.47
C TRP A 11 46.65 63.84 24.81
N GLU A 12 45.92 63.67 25.91
CA GLU A 12 44.74 62.81 26.15
C GLU A 12 44.55 61.42 25.47
N ARG A 13 44.52 60.42 26.36
CA ARG A 13 43.56 59.30 26.49
C ARG A 13 42.46 59.19 25.41
N ARG A 14 42.45 58.05 24.68
CA ARG A 14 41.19 57.45 24.18
C ARG A 14 41.05 56.01 24.62
N VAL A 15 39.93 55.81 25.30
CA VAL A 15 39.28 54.60 25.77
C VAL A 15 39.30 53.49 24.72
N GLY A 16 39.75 52.31 25.13
CA GLY A 16 39.64 51.06 24.38
C GLY A 16 39.04 49.95 25.25
N LEU A 17 37.87 50.20 25.86
CA LEU A 17 36.98 49.10 26.27
C LEU A 17 36.41 48.50 24.98
N LEU A 18 36.86 47.32 24.57
CA LEU A 18 36.14 46.36 23.71
C LEU A 18 37.04 45.12 23.47
N PRO A 19 37.09 44.18 24.44
CA PRO A 19 37.11 42.77 24.04
C PRO A 19 36.22 41.93 24.98
N ALA A 20 34.95 42.27 25.12
CA ALA A 20 34.03 41.51 25.98
C ALA A 20 32.90 40.79 25.22
N CYS A 21 32.69 41.08 23.92
CA CYS A 21 31.54 40.55 23.18
C CYS A 21 31.82 39.32 22.30
N LEU A 22 33.08 38.94 22.04
CA LEU A 22 33.39 37.80 21.15
C LEU A 22 33.44 36.43 21.87
N ALA A 23 33.45 36.39 23.19
CA ALA A 23 33.46 35.12 23.94
C ALA A 23 32.05 34.54 24.22
N MET A 24 30.98 35.24 23.84
CA MET A 24 29.59 34.89 24.19
C MET A 24 28.81 34.14 23.10
N ILE A 25 29.46 33.80 21.96
CA ILE A 25 28.79 33.17 20.81
C ILE A 25 28.90 31.62 20.83
N PHE A 26 29.76 31.03 21.66
CA PHE A 26 29.97 29.56 21.69
C PHE A 26 28.98 28.77 22.57
N LEU A 27 27.95 29.40 23.16
CA LEU A 27 27.00 28.72 24.05
C LEU A 27 25.67 28.33 23.40
N LEU A 28 25.52 28.51 22.08
CA LEU A 28 24.41 27.90 21.34
C LEU A 28 24.72 26.43 21.06
N SER A 29 24.84 25.61 22.10
CA SER A 29 24.69 24.17 21.96
C SER A 29 23.25 23.91 21.51
N ALA A 30 23.05 23.74 20.20
CA ALA A 30 21.77 23.31 19.68
C ALA A 30 21.39 21.99 20.36
N CYS A 31 20.33 22.02 21.16
CA CYS A 31 19.79 20.83 21.81
C CYS A 31 19.14 19.98 20.71
N GLU A 32 19.92 19.11 20.09
CA GLU A 32 19.43 18.19 19.08
C GLU A 32 18.47 17.19 19.74
N LYS A 33 17.24 17.09 19.22
CA LYS A 33 16.27 16.10 19.73
C LYS A 33 16.88 14.68 19.59
N PRO A 34 16.82 13.85 20.64
CA PRO A 34 17.43 12.51 20.64
C PRO A 34 16.64 11.48 19.82
N THR A 35 15.54 11.90 19.21
CA THR A 35 14.63 11.08 18.41
C THR A 35 14.45 11.65 17.01
N VAL A 36 13.93 10.82 16.12
CA VAL A 36 13.58 11.16 14.74
C VAL A 36 12.29 10.44 14.38
N ASP A 37 11.45 11.10 13.58
CA ASP A 37 10.23 10.50 13.04
C ASP A 37 10.58 9.81 11.72
N VAL A 38 10.19 8.55 11.58
CA VAL A 38 10.45 7.74 10.39
C VAL A 38 9.15 7.28 9.76
N ASN A 39 9.18 7.07 8.45
CA ASN A 39 8.05 6.51 7.72
C ASN A 39 7.80 5.06 8.14
N VAL A 40 6.58 4.59 7.89
CA VAL A 40 6.15 3.22 8.20
C VAL A 40 5.66 2.53 6.93
N HIS A 41 6.05 1.28 6.77
CA HIS A 41 5.67 0.38 5.69
C HIS A 41 5.09 -0.90 6.26
N GLY A 42 4.17 -1.53 5.52
CA GLY A 42 3.62 -2.84 5.85
C GLY A 42 4.03 -3.89 4.83
N VAL A 43 4.36 -5.09 5.27
CA VAL A 43 4.61 -6.24 4.39
C VAL A 43 3.83 -7.44 4.91
N ASN A 44 3.10 -8.07 4.01
CA ASN A 44 2.22 -9.19 4.33
C ASN A 44 2.74 -10.48 3.69
N TYR A 45 3.20 -11.43 4.49
CA TYR A 45 3.62 -12.76 4.03
C TYR A 45 2.50 -13.80 4.11
N THR A 46 1.26 -13.36 4.29
CA THR A 46 0.10 -14.24 4.49
C THR A 46 -0.95 -14.07 3.39
N LYS A 47 -1.95 -14.95 3.42
CA LYS A 47 -3.07 -14.96 2.47
C LYS A 47 -4.22 -13.99 2.82
N ASP A 48 -4.21 -13.38 4.01
CA ASP A 48 -5.29 -12.48 4.45
C ASP A 48 -4.79 -11.05 4.48
N THR A 49 -5.61 -10.12 3.96
CA THR A 49 -5.36 -8.68 4.07
C THR A 49 -5.24 -8.29 5.54
N PHE A 50 -4.31 -7.39 5.86
CA PHE A 50 -4.19 -6.82 7.19
C PHE A 50 -3.95 -5.31 7.16
N SER A 51 -4.32 -4.64 8.23
CA SER A 51 -3.88 -3.28 8.55
C SER A 51 -3.21 -3.27 9.92
N TYR A 52 -2.49 -2.20 10.19
CA TYR A 52 -1.78 -2.03 11.45
C TYR A 52 -1.82 -0.59 11.94
N VAL A 53 -1.56 -0.38 13.22
CA VAL A 53 -1.32 0.91 13.84
C VAL A 53 -0.13 0.73 14.77
N VAL A 54 0.89 1.57 14.62
CA VAL A 54 2.10 1.52 15.45
C VAL A 54 2.09 2.67 16.44
N SER A 55 2.35 2.40 17.71
CA SER A 55 2.44 3.42 18.75
C SER A 55 3.51 3.10 19.79
N ASP A 56 3.87 4.11 20.59
CA ASP A 56 4.66 3.90 21.79
C ASP A 56 3.79 3.12 22.82
N PRO A 57 4.27 1.99 23.36
CA PRO A 57 3.51 1.20 24.33
C PRO A 57 3.15 2.00 25.60
N VAL A 58 3.96 2.98 25.98
CA VAL A 58 3.76 3.87 27.14
C VAL A 58 2.89 5.07 26.79
N LYS A 59 2.87 5.50 25.52
CA LYS A 59 2.05 6.63 25.02
C LYS A 59 1.16 6.21 23.84
N PRO A 60 0.15 5.34 24.07
CA PRO A 60 -0.69 4.75 23.02
C PRO A 60 -1.34 5.75 22.07
N ASP A 61 -1.71 6.94 22.59
CA ASP A 61 -2.51 7.94 21.86
C ASP A 61 -1.72 8.66 20.75
N THR A 62 -0.42 8.38 20.62
CA THR A 62 0.46 8.95 19.59
C THR A 62 0.64 8.04 18.37
N GLY A 63 -0.27 7.07 18.20
CA GLY A 63 -0.15 6.06 17.16
C GLY A 63 -0.22 6.60 15.73
N SER A 64 0.57 5.99 14.84
CA SER A 64 0.50 6.17 13.40
C SER A 64 -0.22 4.99 12.77
N GLY A 65 -1.24 5.31 11.98
CA GLY A 65 -1.99 4.33 11.20
C GLY A 65 -1.16 3.82 10.01
N GLY A 66 -1.14 2.51 9.87
CA GLY A 66 -0.73 1.80 8.66
C GLY A 66 -1.87 1.73 7.65
N GLU A 67 -1.51 1.37 6.44
CA GLU A 67 -2.44 1.12 5.34
C GLU A 67 -3.06 -0.29 5.39
N LEU A 68 -3.95 -0.57 4.44
CA LEU A 68 -4.37 -1.94 4.13
C LEU A 68 -3.33 -2.60 3.24
N VAL A 69 -2.80 -3.74 3.67
CA VAL A 69 -1.78 -4.50 2.95
C VAL A 69 -2.40 -5.80 2.44
N ASP A 70 -2.46 -5.92 1.11
CA ASP A 70 -3.03 -7.08 0.42
C ASP A 70 -2.28 -8.39 0.73
N PRO A 71 -2.91 -9.56 0.48
CA PRO A 71 -2.27 -10.85 0.62
C PRO A 71 -0.98 -10.93 -0.19
N PHE A 72 0.10 -11.41 0.43
CA PHE A 72 1.40 -11.51 -0.22
C PHE A 72 1.87 -10.20 -0.88
N GLY A 73 1.51 -9.06 -0.28
CA GLY A 73 1.80 -7.72 -0.78
C GLY A 73 2.63 -6.89 0.17
N ALA A 74 2.97 -5.69 -0.28
CA ALA A 74 3.55 -4.64 0.55
C ALA A 74 2.75 -3.36 0.35
N GLY A 75 2.61 -2.62 1.44
CA GLY A 75 2.03 -1.30 1.45
C GLY A 75 3.00 -0.25 0.90
N GLY A 76 2.45 0.92 0.58
CA GLY A 76 3.21 2.15 0.42
C GLY A 76 3.79 2.69 1.74
N MET A 77 3.71 4.01 1.90
CA MET A 77 4.39 4.74 2.94
C MET A 77 3.38 5.53 3.78
N THR A 78 3.34 5.29 5.08
CA THR A 78 2.52 6.07 6.02
C THR A 78 3.37 6.82 7.02
N CYS A 79 2.84 7.93 7.53
CA CYS A 79 3.52 8.77 8.51
C CYS A 79 2.96 8.53 9.91
N CYS A 80 3.74 8.59 10.97
CA CYS A 80 5.18 8.38 11.12
C CYS A 80 5.35 7.82 12.54
N VAL A 81 6.47 7.19 12.85
CA VAL A 81 6.77 6.74 14.22
C VAL A 81 8.06 7.35 14.72
N THR A 82 8.07 7.73 16.00
CA THR A 82 9.25 8.33 16.62
C THR A 82 10.20 7.23 17.12
N LEU A 83 11.43 7.20 16.61
CA LEU A 83 12.50 6.30 17.06
C LEU A 83 13.68 7.08 17.67
N PRO A 84 14.41 6.50 18.64
CA PRO A 84 15.68 7.06 19.10
C PRO A 84 16.72 7.10 17.98
N LYS A 85 17.49 8.18 17.88
CA LYS A 85 18.59 8.31 16.90
C LYS A 85 19.72 7.29 17.11
N LYS A 86 19.92 6.86 18.34
CA LYS A 86 20.88 5.81 18.71
C LYS A 86 20.11 4.61 19.24
N TRP A 87 20.36 3.45 18.65
CA TRP A 87 19.78 2.21 19.14
C TRP A 87 20.27 1.88 20.55
N ARG A 88 19.40 1.27 21.34
CA ARG A 88 19.73 0.67 22.64
C ARG A 88 18.82 -0.55 22.86
N PRO A 89 19.25 -1.54 23.66
CA PRO A 89 18.38 -2.65 24.03
C PRO A 89 17.08 -2.17 24.70
N GLY A 90 15.96 -2.83 24.38
CA GLY A 90 14.65 -2.58 24.99
C GLY A 90 13.80 -1.48 24.34
N ILE A 91 14.14 -1.01 23.14
CA ILE A 91 13.22 -0.20 22.34
C ILE A 91 12.05 -1.09 21.91
N LYS A 92 10.84 -0.73 22.35
CA LYS A 92 9.60 -1.48 22.08
C LYS A 92 8.59 -0.60 21.38
N LEU A 93 7.81 -1.21 20.49
CA LEU A 93 6.66 -0.61 19.83
C LEU A 93 5.43 -1.46 20.09
N ARG A 94 4.28 -0.82 20.27
CA ARG A 94 2.98 -1.49 20.22
C ARG A 94 2.50 -1.48 18.78
N VAL A 95 2.16 -2.65 18.24
CA VAL A 95 1.53 -2.80 16.93
C VAL A 95 0.15 -3.41 17.15
N ARG A 96 -0.90 -2.64 16.85
CA ARG A 96 -2.26 -3.16 16.78
C ARG A 96 -2.55 -3.56 15.35
N THR A 97 -3.07 -4.75 15.13
CA THR A 97 -3.39 -5.26 13.79
C THR A 97 -4.86 -5.57 13.67
N THR A 98 -5.42 -5.34 12.49
CA THR A 98 -6.70 -5.91 12.08
C THR A 98 -6.49 -6.74 10.83
N TYR A 99 -7.00 -7.97 10.77
CA TYR A 99 -6.96 -8.79 9.57
C TYR A 99 -8.32 -9.40 9.28
N TRP A 100 -8.57 -9.64 7.99
CA TRP A 100 -9.86 -10.07 7.46
C TRP A 100 -9.70 -11.42 6.80
N VAL A 101 -10.30 -12.45 7.40
CA VAL A 101 -10.31 -13.79 6.83
C VAL A 101 -11.63 -13.98 6.08
N GLU A 102 -11.54 -14.30 4.79
CA GLU A 102 -12.68 -14.68 3.98
C GLU A 102 -12.87 -16.20 4.10
N GLU A 103 -14.00 -16.63 4.66
CA GLU A 103 -14.31 -18.05 4.87
C GLU A 103 -15.62 -18.47 4.21
N GLY A 104 -15.63 -19.74 3.79
CA GLY A 104 -16.83 -20.42 3.30
C GLY A 104 -17.28 -20.03 1.89
N PRO A 105 -18.28 -20.76 1.34
CA PRO A 105 -18.77 -20.53 -0.02
C PRO A 105 -19.48 -19.18 -0.19
N GLU A 106 -19.99 -18.60 0.91
CA GLU A 106 -20.65 -17.29 0.93
C GLU A 106 -19.70 -16.11 1.13
N ARG A 107 -18.38 -16.36 1.23
CA ARG A 107 -17.34 -15.34 1.41
C ARG A 107 -17.62 -14.44 2.62
N GLN A 108 -17.97 -15.06 3.74
CA GLN A 108 -18.22 -14.33 4.97
C GLN A 108 -16.89 -13.80 5.49
N ILE A 109 -16.85 -12.49 5.74
CA ILE A 109 -15.63 -11.82 6.22
C ILE A 109 -15.64 -11.83 7.75
N GLN A 110 -14.67 -12.52 8.33
CA GLN A 110 -14.40 -12.47 9.76
C GLN A 110 -13.28 -11.47 10.06
N VAL A 111 -13.50 -10.61 11.04
CA VAL A 111 -12.56 -9.55 11.43
C VAL A 111 -11.85 -9.95 12.72
N PHE A 112 -10.52 -9.99 12.68
CA PHE A 112 -9.70 -10.31 13.84
C PHE A 112 -8.82 -9.12 14.22
N ASN A 113 -8.79 -8.80 15.51
CA ASN A 113 -7.94 -7.75 16.06
C ASN A 113 -6.83 -8.38 16.91
N GLY A 114 -5.61 -7.83 16.79
CA GLY A 114 -4.45 -8.24 17.57
C GLY A 114 -3.74 -7.03 18.17
N GLU A 115 -3.04 -7.25 19.27
CA GLU A 115 -2.12 -6.27 19.87
C GLU A 115 -0.81 -6.96 20.21
N HIS A 116 0.29 -6.39 19.73
CA HIS A 116 1.63 -6.97 19.83
C HIS A 116 2.58 -5.93 20.39
N VAL A 117 3.34 -6.27 21.43
CA VAL A 117 4.46 -5.44 21.89
C VAL A 117 5.74 -6.08 21.40
N VAL A 118 6.38 -5.44 20.43
CA VAL A 118 7.51 -5.99 19.67
C VAL A 118 8.77 -5.16 19.94
N ASP A 119 9.92 -5.85 20.00
CA ASP A 119 11.22 -5.19 20.09
C ASP A 119 11.66 -4.67 18.72
N VAL A 120 12.28 -3.49 18.70
CA VAL A 120 12.95 -2.97 17.51
C VAL A 120 14.40 -3.48 17.49
N PRO A 121 14.78 -4.33 16.51
CA PRO A 121 16.15 -4.84 16.41
C PRO A 121 17.18 -3.72 16.19
N ASN A 122 18.46 -4.08 16.31
CA ASN A 122 19.54 -3.12 16.08
C ASN A 122 19.45 -2.52 14.68
N TYR A 123 19.73 -1.22 14.59
CA TYR A 123 19.72 -0.51 13.32
C TYR A 123 20.89 -0.98 12.44
N LEU A 124 20.61 -1.21 11.15
CA LEU A 124 21.59 -1.77 10.21
C LEU A 124 22.92 -0.99 10.21
N ASP A 125 22.84 0.34 10.10
CA ASP A 125 24.00 1.24 10.04
C ASP A 125 24.17 2.09 11.31
N GLY A 126 23.58 1.65 12.44
CA GLY A 126 23.62 2.37 13.72
C GLY A 126 22.75 3.65 13.78
N LYS A 127 22.06 3.99 12.69
CA LYS A 127 21.06 5.06 12.58
C LYS A 127 19.69 4.47 12.22
N PRO A 128 18.58 5.04 12.70
CA PRO A 128 17.25 4.56 12.32
C PRO A 128 17.02 4.84 10.83
N GLY A 129 16.53 3.83 10.12
CA GLY A 129 15.87 3.99 8.82
C GLY A 129 14.35 3.93 8.97
N GLU A 130 13.65 3.74 7.85
CA GLU A 130 12.20 3.55 7.82
C GLU A 130 11.77 2.34 8.64
N LEU A 131 10.56 2.38 9.23
CA LEU A 131 10.02 1.27 10.01
C LEU A 131 9.21 0.35 9.10
N TRP A 132 9.53 -0.94 9.11
CA TRP A 132 8.81 -1.97 8.38
C TRP A 132 8.06 -2.85 9.37
N VAL A 133 6.73 -2.90 9.26
CA VAL A 133 5.84 -3.80 9.99
C VAL A 133 5.61 -5.04 9.13
N LEU A 134 6.02 -6.20 9.62
CA LEU A 134 5.96 -7.46 8.90
C LEU A 134 4.89 -8.34 9.54
N ARG A 135 3.87 -8.74 8.77
CA ARG A 135 3.02 -9.89 9.11
C ARG A 135 3.65 -11.12 8.50
N GLU A 136 4.33 -11.90 9.33
CA GLU A 136 5.08 -13.10 8.95
C GLU A 136 4.14 -14.22 8.45
N ALA A 137 4.68 -15.22 7.76
CA ALA A 137 3.90 -16.29 7.13
C ALA A 137 3.09 -17.14 8.13
N ASP A 138 3.51 -17.20 9.39
CA ASP A 138 2.80 -17.86 10.49
C ASP A 138 1.80 -16.94 11.21
N GLY A 139 1.63 -15.71 10.72
CA GLY A 139 0.74 -14.69 11.27
C GLY A 139 1.36 -13.88 12.41
N GLN A 140 2.59 -14.17 12.84
CA GLN A 140 3.28 -13.33 13.82
C GLN A 140 3.55 -11.94 13.25
N VAL A 141 3.67 -10.94 14.14
CA VAL A 141 3.98 -9.57 13.76
C VAL A 141 5.37 -9.21 14.28
N SER A 142 6.19 -8.65 13.40
CA SER A 142 7.52 -8.14 13.74
C SER A 142 7.73 -6.74 13.16
N VAL A 143 8.75 -6.05 13.66
CA VAL A 143 9.16 -4.74 13.12
C VAL A 143 10.66 -4.69 12.92
N ILE A 144 11.09 -3.97 11.89
CA ILE A 144 12.52 -3.68 11.66
C ILE A 144 12.69 -2.23 11.20
N SER A 145 13.85 -1.64 11.50
CA SER A 145 14.23 -0.32 10.99
C SER A 145 15.28 -0.50 9.88
N SER A 146 15.00 -0.01 8.68
CA SER A 146 15.88 -0.19 7.52
C SER A 146 15.66 0.87 6.44
N ASP A 147 16.75 1.39 5.87
CA ASP A 147 16.77 2.23 4.67
C ASP A 147 16.76 1.41 3.37
N VAL A 148 16.72 0.08 3.47
CA VAL A 148 16.69 -0.84 2.31
C VAL A 148 15.47 -1.73 2.38
N GLN A 149 15.00 -2.18 1.22
CA GLN A 149 13.79 -2.99 1.05
C GLN A 149 14.04 -4.51 1.15
N PRO A 150 13.00 -5.36 1.30
CA PRO A 150 13.12 -6.80 1.53
C PRO A 150 14.00 -7.61 0.56
N ASP A 151 14.06 -7.23 -0.71
CA ASP A 151 14.86 -7.87 -1.75
C ASP A 151 16.30 -7.35 -1.82
N HIS A 152 16.67 -6.35 -1.02
CA HIS A 152 18.04 -5.87 -0.96
C HIS A 152 18.95 -6.85 -0.18
N PRO A 153 20.19 -7.12 -0.63
CA PRO A 153 21.11 -8.04 0.05
C PRO A 153 21.41 -7.69 1.52
N GLY A 154 21.37 -6.40 1.86
CA GLY A 154 21.56 -5.88 3.21
C GLY A 154 20.31 -5.85 4.10
N TRP A 155 19.16 -6.34 3.62
CA TRP A 155 17.91 -6.36 4.38
C TRP A 155 18.08 -7.06 5.74
N PRO A 156 17.72 -6.43 6.88
CA PRO A 156 17.90 -7.03 8.20
C PRO A 156 16.79 -8.00 8.60
N GLY A 157 15.69 -8.10 7.83
CA GLY A 157 14.57 -8.99 8.15
C GLY A 157 14.92 -10.47 8.03
N LYS A 158 14.15 -11.31 8.72
CA LYS A 158 14.35 -12.77 8.77
C LYS A 158 14.11 -13.40 7.40
N VAL A 159 13.00 -13.02 6.75
CA VAL A 159 12.67 -13.42 5.39
C VAL A 159 13.39 -12.50 4.41
N LYS A 160 14.08 -13.10 3.44
CA LYS A 160 14.78 -12.37 2.36
C LYS A 160 13.89 -12.39 1.12
N GLY A 161 13.72 -11.22 0.50
CA GLY A 161 12.85 -11.03 -0.65
C GLY A 161 11.44 -10.60 -0.28
N TRP A 162 10.71 -10.13 -1.29
CA TRP A 162 9.29 -9.81 -1.18
C TRP A 162 8.44 -11.05 -0.89
N PRO A 163 7.22 -10.89 -0.33
CA PRO A 163 6.29 -11.99 -0.19
C PRO A 163 6.03 -12.70 -1.53
N ILE A 164 6.09 -14.03 -1.51
CA ILE A 164 5.78 -14.87 -2.66
C ILE A 164 4.48 -15.62 -2.35
N PRO A 165 3.42 -15.46 -3.15
CA PRO A 165 2.18 -16.19 -2.95
C PRO A 165 2.37 -17.71 -2.98
N SER A 166 1.75 -18.41 -2.02
CA SER A 166 1.76 -19.87 -1.97
C SER A 166 1.09 -20.48 -3.21
N LEU A 167 1.45 -21.73 -3.56
CA LEU A 167 0.79 -22.43 -4.67
C LEU A 167 -0.72 -22.56 -4.44
N GLU A 168 -1.13 -22.85 -3.20
CA GLU A 168 -2.53 -22.92 -2.79
C GLU A 168 -3.26 -21.61 -3.06
N TYR A 169 -2.71 -20.49 -2.61
CA TYR A 169 -3.32 -19.18 -2.84
C TYR A 169 -3.41 -18.86 -4.34
N ARG A 170 -2.35 -19.12 -5.11
CA ARG A 170 -2.37 -18.88 -6.56
C ARG A 170 -3.42 -19.73 -7.26
N LEU A 171 -3.57 -21.00 -6.89
CA LEU A 171 -4.59 -21.89 -7.43
C LEU A 171 -6.01 -21.42 -7.06
N GLU A 172 -6.21 -20.96 -5.83
CA GLU A 172 -7.48 -20.39 -5.39
C GLU A 172 -7.84 -19.16 -6.22
N ARG A 173 -6.92 -18.19 -6.36
CA ARG A 173 -7.14 -16.99 -7.18
C ARG A 173 -7.38 -17.34 -8.65
N TRP A 174 -6.60 -18.27 -9.20
CA TRP A 174 -6.79 -18.76 -10.56
C TRP A 174 -8.19 -19.36 -10.77
N GLU A 175 -8.67 -20.18 -9.85
CA GLU A 175 -9.99 -20.81 -9.94
C GLU A 175 -11.11 -19.76 -9.88
N LEU A 176 -10.94 -18.68 -9.12
CA LEU A 176 -11.88 -17.55 -9.11
C LEU A 176 -11.94 -16.86 -10.48
N PHE A 177 -10.79 -16.54 -11.08
CA PHE A 177 -10.75 -15.92 -12.41
C PHE A 177 -11.32 -16.86 -13.49
N ARG A 178 -10.96 -18.15 -13.43
CA ARG A 178 -11.49 -19.18 -14.34
C ARG A 178 -13.01 -19.27 -14.25
N LYS A 179 -13.56 -19.37 -13.04
CA LYS A 179 -15.02 -19.41 -12.83
C LYS A 179 -15.69 -18.15 -13.35
N HIS A 180 -15.13 -16.97 -13.03
CA HIS A 180 -15.67 -15.71 -13.51
C HIS A 180 -15.72 -15.65 -15.04
N GLN A 181 -14.63 -16.06 -15.71
CA GLN A 181 -14.58 -16.07 -17.16
C GLN A 181 -15.52 -17.13 -17.79
N GLN A 182 -15.63 -18.30 -17.16
CA GLN A 182 -16.57 -19.34 -17.59
C GLN A 182 -18.01 -18.84 -17.56
N MET A 183 -18.40 -18.02 -16.58
CA MET A 183 -19.76 -17.45 -16.54
C MET A 183 -20.10 -16.65 -17.81
N TYR A 184 -19.13 -15.94 -18.41
CA TYR A 184 -19.38 -15.24 -19.68
C TYR A 184 -19.59 -16.21 -20.84
N VAL A 185 -18.78 -17.27 -20.94
CA VAL A 185 -18.96 -18.33 -21.94
C VAL A 185 -20.33 -18.97 -21.81
N ASP A 186 -20.75 -19.28 -20.59
CA ASP A 186 -22.04 -19.91 -20.32
C ASP A 186 -23.19 -18.94 -20.67
N THR A 187 -23.06 -17.67 -20.28
CA THR A 187 -24.06 -16.61 -20.57
C THR A 187 -24.28 -16.44 -22.06
N PHE A 188 -23.23 -16.23 -22.86
CA PHE A 188 -23.40 -16.01 -24.31
C PHE A 188 -23.84 -17.28 -25.03
N SER A 189 -23.42 -18.47 -24.56
CA SER A 189 -23.94 -19.73 -25.09
C SER A 189 -25.44 -19.86 -24.83
N GLN A 190 -25.90 -19.50 -23.63
CA GLN A 190 -27.32 -19.50 -23.26
C GLN A 190 -28.11 -18.48 -24.08
N LEU A 191 -27.61 -17.25 -24.25
CA LEU A 191 -28.28 -16.21 -25.03
C LEU A 191 -28.48 -16.62 -26.50
N LEU A 192 -27.49 -17.31 -27.09
CA LEU A 192 -27.61 -17.88 -28.44
C LEU A 192 -28.67 -18.98 -28.50
N ASP A 193 -28.67 -19.90 -27.54
CA ASP A 193 -29.65 -20.99 -27.45
C ASP A 193 -31.10 -20.45 -27.26
N GLU A 194 -31.27 -19.43 -26.42
CA GLU A 194 -32.54 -18.74 -26.24
C GLU A 194 -33.01 -18.00 -27.50
N LEU A 195 -32.09 -17.34 -28.21
CA LEU A 195 -32.39 -16.67 -29.48
C LEU A 195 -32.82 -17.68 -30.55
N GLU A 196 -32.24 -18.87 -30.57
CA GLU A 196 -32.64 -19.95 -31.49
C GLU A 196 -34.01 -20.54 -31.13
N LYS A 197 -34.23 -20.84 -29.84
CA LYS A 197 -35.47 -21.49 -29.38
C LYS A 197 -36.67 -20.54 -29.33
N SER A 198 -36.45 -19.29 -28.96
CA SER A 198 -37.51 -18.30 -28.68
C SER A 198 -37.09 -16.89 -29.16
N PRO A 199 -36.89 -16.70 -30.48
CA PRO A 199 -36.29 -15.49 -31.04
C PRO A 199 -37.04 -14.20 -30.67
N ASP A 200 -38.38 -14.22 -30.74
CA ASP A 200 -39.22 -13.07 -30.41
C ASP A 200 -39.08 -12.68 -28.93
N ALA A 201 -39.11 -13.66 -28.02
CA ALA A 201 -39.01 -13.41 -26.58
C ALA A 201 -37.63 -12.84 -26.22
N ARG A 202 -36.57 -13.47 -26.73
CA ARG A 202 -35.18 -13.04 -26.49
C ARG A 202 -34.91 -11.64 -27.03
N ALA A 203 -35.40 -11.35 -28.24
CA ALA A 203 -35.23 -10.03 -28.87
C ALA A 203 -35.99 -8.93 -28.12
N LYS A 204 -37.21 -9.20 -27.64
CA LYS A 204 -37.95 -8.24 -26.79
C LYS A 204 -37.21 -7.92 -25.49
N GLU A 205 -36.67 -8.94 -24.84
CA GLU A 205 -35.98 -8.76 -23.57
C GLU A 205 -34.63 -8.05 -23.77
N ALA A 206 -33.86 -8.40 -24.81
CA ALA A 206 -32.64 -7.67 -25.19
C ALA A 206 -32.94 -6.19 -25.52
N TRP A 207 -33.98 -5.93 -26.30
CA TRP A 207 -34.41 -4.58 -26.66
C TRP A 207 -34.77 -3.73 -25.42
N ALA A 208 -35.43 -4.33 -24.43
CA ALA A 208 -35.76 -3.66 -23.18
C ALA A 208 -34.50 -3.26 -22.38
N GLN A 209 -33.47 -4.09 -22.38
CA GLN A 209 -32.17 -3.76 -21.78
C GLN A 209 -31.44 -2.67 -22.56
N GLU A 210 -31.39 -2.79 -23.90
CA GLU A 210 -30.73 -1.81 -24.78
C GLU A 210 -31.35 -0.42 -24.67
N ILE A 211 -32.69 -0.30 -24.58
CA ILE A 211 -33.36 0.99 -24.36
C ILE A 211 -32.83 1.68 -23.09
N LYS A 212 -32.53 0.90 -22.05
CA LYS A 212 -32.14 1.42 -20.75
C LYS A 212 -30.68 1.88 -20.72
N TYR A 213 -29.79 1.17 -21.40
CA TYR A 213 -28.35 1.36 -21.26
C TYR A 213 -27.66 1.88 -22.53
N HIS A 214 -28.20 1.58 -23.70
CA HIS A 214 -27.53 1.78 -25.00
C HIS A 214 -28.49 2.24 -26.10
N LYS A 215 -29.48 3.09 -25.78
CA LYS A 215 -30.56 3.49 -26.69
C LYS A 215 -30.12 3.87 -28.12
N GLU A 216 -28.95 4.47 -28.27
CA GLU A 216 -28.40 4.86 -29.58
C GLU A 216 -28.10 3.69 -30.51
N SER A 217 -27.77 2.50 -29.96
CA SER A 217 -27.56 1.26 -30.72
C SER A 217 -28.81 0.84 -31.50
N LEU A 218 -30.00 1.25 -31.01
CA LEU A 218 -31.29 0.84 -31.54
C LEU A 218 -31.77 1.67 -32.74
N ASN A 219 -31.14 2.80 -33.03
CA ASN A 219 -31.59 3.75 -34.06
C ASN A 219 -31.68 3.14 -35.48
N SER A 220 -30.98 2.03 -35.72
CA SER A 220 -30.95 1.34 -37.02
C SER A 220 -32.09 0.33 -37.21
N PHE A 221 -32.89 0.06 -36.18
CA PHE A 221 -33.89 -1.01 -36.14
C PHE A 221 -35.29 -0.47 -35.90
N SER A 222 -36.30 -1.10 -36.51
CA SER A 222 -37.70 -0.67 -36.36
C SER A 222 -38.36 -1.14 -35.07
N GLY A 223 -37.72 -2.03 -34.30
CA GLY A 223 -38.26 -2.62 -33.08
C GLY A 223 -37.63 -3.98 -32.75
N PRO A 224 -38.02 -4.62 -31.63
CA PRO A 224 -37.53 -5.94 -31.24
C PRO A 224 -37.87 -7.04 -32.25
N GLU A 225 -38.94 -6.87 -33.03
CA GLU A 225 -39.35 -7.82 -34.06
C GLU A 225 -38.70 -7.60 -35.43
N ASP A 226 -37.85 -6.57 -35.57
CA ASP A 226 -37.09 -6.36 -36.80
C ASP A 226 -36.17 -7.58 -37.02
N PRO A 227 -36.29 -8.33 -38.14
CA PRO A 227 -35.42 -9.46 -38.42
C PRO A 227 -33.93 -9.06 -38.45
N ARG A 228 -33.62 -7.82 -38.82
CA ARG A 228 -32.25 -7.29 -38.80
C ARG A 228 -31.71 -7.13 -37.39
N TYR A 229 -32.57 -6.85 -36.42
CA TYR A 229 -32.17 -6.77 -35.01
C TYR A 229 -31.82 -8.16 -34.46
N ARG A 230 -32.55 -9.20 -34.85
CA ARG A 230 -32.24 -10.58 -34.46
C ARG A 230 -30.92 -11.07 -35.03
N GLU A 231 -30.65 -10.75 -36.30
CA GLU A 231 -29.36 -11.05 -36.92
C GLU A 231 -28.22 -10.26 -36.26
N TYR A 232 -28.47 -9.00 -35.89
CA TYR A 232 -27.53 -8.20 -35.12
C TYR A 232 -27.21 -8.87 -33.77
N LEU A 233 -28.23 -9.24 -32.98
CA LEU A 233 -28.05 -9.93 -31.69
C LEU A 233 -27.27 -11.23 -31.85
N LYS A 234 -27.61 -12.03 -32.86
CA LYS A 234 -26.91 -13.29 -33.14
C LYS A 234 -25.43 -13.06 -33.40
N LYS A 235 -25.10 -12.08 -34.24
CA LYS A 235 -23.71 -11.72 -34.56
C LYS A 235 -22.96 -11.21 -33.32
N ASP A 236 -23.62 -10.40 -32.51
CA ASP A 236 -23.05 -9.82 -31.29
C ASP A 236 -22.75 -10.91 -30.25
N TYR A 237 -23.74 -11.76 -29.93
CA TYR A 237 -23.55 -12.87 -29.00
C TYR A 237 -22.50 -13.89 -29.49
N LEU A 238 -22.42 -14.17 -30.79
CA LEU A 238 -21.37 -15.03 -31.35
C LEU A 238 -19.98 -14.44 -31.15
N LYS A 239 -19.82 -13.14 -31.42
CA LYS A 239 -18.57 -12.43 -31.22
C LYS A 239 -18.15 -12.43 -29.75
N ASP A 240 -19.08 -12.16 -28.84
CA ASP A 240 -18.81 -12.13 -27.41
C ASP A 240 -18.53 -13.53 -26.84
N LEU A 241 -19.18 -14.57 -27.36
CA LEU A 241 -18.87 -15.96 -27.03
C LEU A 241 -17.47 -16.34 -27.48
N GLU A 242 -17.08 -15.99 -28.71
CA GLU A 242 -15.74 -16.24 -29.24
C GLU A 242 -14.68 -15.55 -28.38
N TYR A 243 -14.87 -14.26 -28.09
CA TYR A 243 -14.00 -13.51 -27.20
C TYR A 243 -13.91 -14.15 -25.81
N SER A 244 -15.05 -14.51 -25.21
CA SER A 244 -15.09 -15.08 -23.87
C SER A 244 -14.38 -16.43 -23.79
N ARG A 245 -14.47 -17.26 -24.85
CA ARG A 245 -13.75 -18.54 -24.96
C ARG A 245 -12.25 -18.34 -25.12
N ALA A 246 -11.83 -17.36 -25.92
CA ALA A 246 -10.42 -17.03 -26.09
C ALA A 246 -9.79 -16.55 -24.76
N GLU A 247 -10.49 -15.69 -24.01
CA GLU A 247 -10.04 -15.26 -22.68
C GLU A 247 -10.01 -16.42 -21.67
N LEU A 248 -11.00 -17.31 -21.70
CA LEU A 248 -10.98 -18.51 -20.85
C LEU A 248 -9.78 -19.40 -21.18
N ALA A 249 -9.46 -19.60 -22.45
CA ALA A 249 -8.30 -20.39 -22.88
C ALA A 249 -6.99 -19.79 -22.34
N LYS A 250 -6.81 -18.46 -22.44
CA LYS A 250 -5.65 -17.76 -21.84
C LYS A 250 -5.56 -18.00 -20.34
N ILE A 251 -6.68 -17.92 -19.62
CA ILE A 251 -6.70 -18.20 -18.18
C ILE A 251 -6.29 -19.64 -17.89
N MET A 252 -6.76 -20.61 -18.69
CA MET A 252 -6.39 -22.01 -18.53
C MET A 252 -4.89 -22.27 -18.75
N GLU A 253 -4.25 -21.53 -19.66
CA GLU A 253 -2.79 -21.59 -19.88
C GLU A 253 -1.98 -21.02 -18.70
N MET A 254 -2.54 -20.05 -17.97
CA MET A 254 -1.90 -19.41 -16.82
C MET A 254 -2.09 -20.18 -15.50
N LYS A 255 -2.48 -21.46 -15.54
CA LYS A 255 -2.65 -22.26 -14.33
C LYS A 255 -1.31 -22.38 -13.57
N PRO A 256 -1.26 -21.99 -12.29
CA PRO A 256 -0.04 -22.01 -11.47
C PRO A 256 0.56 -23.40 -11.21
#